data_AF-A0A5P2BPR1-F1
#
_entry.id   AF-A0A5P2BPR1-F1
#
_cell.length_a   1.000
_cell.length_b   1.000
_cell.length_c   1.000
_cell.angle_alpha   90.00
_cell.angle_beta   90.00
_cell.angle_gamma   90.00
#
_symmetry.space_group_name_H-M   'P 1'
#
loop_
_entity.id
_entity.type
_entity.pdbx_description
1 polymer ?
#
loop_
_entity_poly.entity_id
_entity_poly.type
_entity_poly.pdbx_seq_one_letter_code
_entity_poly.pdbx_strand_id
1 'polypeptide(L)'
;MLGPTPRAGSRRRPRPLAHLMTVCVALGAALLTPTAAEAAGSTNDDAYRNLGAPDRNEWMWGVASDTRLSDMSIPGTHDTLSIHGGNYVETQENYGDSGQTLRAQYDSGIRAIDIRVRSIGGKFTIHHASYYQKANFDDVLRKTRDFLKANPHETIVMRLKAECLYQGEKGALTDCKNEPDNVTKEQIRSTFDTYVKEYPGLFYDASVKGNRKAGIPVLGDVRGKLVLASFDNAEADGYGIEDFNSRTEDTWNAADLGVKWDYVKKNVNKAMDSPSPRDLFTTYTSASTVPLGFAPYEYAGGRVYSNKPQTGGVNLWLMQHLNDRKAGRVGFVMMDYPGWGLVNAIIDHNADKFVSGGNRMFWTVSKDKTYVNSLYGRCMVRGPEFDDSKTGGLVTQRACQSDAPSSHQWEASQPKSFDPKGHFWIRASNGKCLTVPYNNGNPPGSGTQLFWWDCETRWFSGSQMWNIVPTKIATPTGSMDGFKFINNWTGMCLSMDPATADKSGGKVTQETCPKK
;
A
#
# COMPACT_ATOMS: atom_id res chain seq x y z
N MET A 1 71.09 -43.27 39.49
CA MET A 1 71.60 -44.41 40.29
C MET A 1 70.73 -45.63 40.01
N LEU A 2 71.28 -46.84 40.19
CA LEU A 2 70.64 -48.12 40.55
C LEU A 2 69.19 -48.42 40.07
N GLY A 3 69.00 -49.53 39.34
CA GLY A 3 67.73 -50.29 39.31
C GLY A 3 67.70 -51.31 40.47
N PRO A 4 67.25 -52.57 40.28
CA PRO A 4 66.48 -53.13 39.15
C PRO A 4 65.41 -54.21 39.53
N THR A 5 64.54 -54.60 38.56
CA THR A 5 63.94 -55.97 38.44
C THR A 5 62.97 -56.48 39.56
N PRO A 6 62.41 -57.73 39.52
CA PRO A 6 61.60 -58.34 38.44
C PRO A 6 60.36 -59.17 38.90
N ARG A 7 59.43 -59.46 37.94
CA ARG A 7 58.51 -60.66 37.90
C ARG A 7 57.50 -60.80 39.08
N ALA A 8 56.37 -61.52 38.99
CA ALA A 8 55.65 -62.28 37.94
C ALA A 8 54.13 -61.97 38.10
N GLY A 9 53.18 -62.34 37.22
CA GLY A 9 53.25 -63.13 35.98
C GLY A 9 52.23 -64.29 35.96
N SER A 10 50.94 -64.01 35.67
CA SER A 10 49.93 -65.07 35.46
C SER A 10 48.85 -64.71 34.42
N ARG A 11 48.79 -65.52 33.35
CA ARG A 11 47.62 -66.14 32.67
C ARG A 11 46.22 -65.51 32.89
N ARG A 12 45.32 -65.35 31.88
CA ARG A 12 45.32 -65.63 30.41
C ARG A 12 43.98 -65.11 29.80
N ARG A 13 43.81 -65.23 28.46
CA ARG A 13 42.52 -65.11 27.68
C ARG A 13 42.01 -63.64 27.49
N PRO A 14 41.07 -63.34 26.55
CA PRO A 14 41.49 -62.88 25.22
C PRO A 14 40.79 -61.60 24.68
N ARG A 15 41.20 -61.18 23.47
CA ARG A 15 40.54 -60.21 22.56
C ARG A 15 39.09 -60.60 22.21
N PRO A 16 38.21 -59.68 21.74
CA PRO A 16 38.49 -58.56 20.81
C PRO A 16 38.05 -57.17 21.37
N LEU A 17 38.38 -55.98 20.84
CA LEU A 17 38.25 -55.41 19.48
C LEU A 17 36.80 -55.46 18.93
N ALA A 18 36.11 -54.38 18.59
CA ALA A 18 36.27 -52.95 18.89
C ALA A 18 34.89 -52.27 18.67
N HIS A 19 34.66 -51.09 19.25
CA HIS A 19 34.32 -49.85 18.52
C HIS A 19 34.09 -48.66 19.47
N LEU A 20 33.84 -47.48 18.90
CA LEU A 20 34.00 -46.17 19.54
C LEU A 20 32.82 -45.77 20.45
N MET A 21 33.08 -44.77 21.29
CA MET A 21 32.09 -44.08 22.11
C MET A 21 31.05 -43.32 21.27
N THR A 22 29.84 -43.18 21.80
CA THR A 22 29.11 -41.91 21.74
C THR A 22 28.56 -41.62 23.14
N VAL A 23 28.94 -40.49 23.73
CA VAL A 23 28.43 -40.04 25.03
C VAL A 23 27.23 -39.12 24.79
N CYS A 24 26.03 -39.59 25.09
CA CYS A 24 24.83 -38.76 25.04
C CYS A 24 24.78 -37.83 26.26
N VAL A 25 25.13 -36.56 26.07
CA VAL A 25 24.94 -35.52 27.08
C VAL A 25 23.46 -35.16 27.14
N ALA A 26 22.78 -35.59 28.21
CA ALA A 26 21.39 -35.24 28.49
C ALA A 26 21.27 -33.80 29.03
N LEU A 27 21.46 -32.82 28.15
CA LEU A 27 21.09 -31.43 28.43
C LEU A 27 19.56 -31.32 28.46
N GLY A 28 19.01 -31.09 29.65
CA GLY A 28 17.57 -30.92 29.83
C GLY A 28 17.07 -29.69 29.09
N ALA A 29 16.26 -29.90 28.05
CA ALA A 29 15.57 -28.81 27.38
C ALA A 29 14.55 -28.19 28.34
N ALA A 30 14.82 -26.96 28.79
CA ALA A 30 13.77 -26.14 29.38
C ALA A 30 12.66 -25.99 28.33
N LEU A 31 11.43 -26.36 28.70
CA LEU A 31 10.28 -26.22 27.81
C LEU A 31 9.97 -24.73 27.63
N LEU A 32 10.57 -24.15 26.59
CA LEU A 32 10.05 -22.95 25.95
C LEU A 32 8.68 -23.30 25.39
N THR A 33 7.64 -23.13 26.21
CA THR A 33 6.27 -23.07 25.73
C THR A 33 6.23 -21.98 24.65
N PRO A 34 5.87 -22.30 23.39
CA PRO A 34 5.75 -21.27 22.38
C PRO A 34 4.67 -20.30 22.84
N THR A 35 5.07 -19.08 23.19
CA THR A 35 4.15 -17.95 23.24
C THR A 35 3.43 -17.93 21.91
N ALA A 36 2.09 -17.94 21.93
CA ALA A 36 1.32 -17.81 20.71
C ALA A 36 1.81 -16.54 20.00
N ALA A 37 2.19 -16.66 18.73
CA ALA A 37 2.55 -15.50 17.94
C ALA A 37 1.30 -14.62 17.84
N GLU A 38 1.32 -13.48 18.52
CA GLU A 38 0.22 -12.53 18.50
C GLU A 38 -0.02 -12.10 17.04
N ALA A 39 -1.29 -11.98 16.66
CA ALA A 39 -1.64 -11.67 15.27
C ALA A 39 -1.16 -10.24 14.97
N ALA A 40 -0.29 -10.09 13.97
CA ALA A 40 0.27 -8.78 13.62
C ALA A 40 -0.86 -7.77 13.37
N GLY A 41 -0.86 -6.65 14.10
CA GLY A 41 -2.01 -5.74 14.16
C GLY A 41 -2.95 -6.02 15.36
N SER A 42 -2.43 -6.52 16.48
CA SER A 42 -3.19 -6.69 17.73
C SER A 42 -2.55 -6.05 18.96
N THR A 43 -1.27 -5.68 18.89
CA THR A 43 -0.49 -5.14 20.02
C THR A 43 -0.52 -3.61 20.05
N ASN A 44 -0.17 -3.01 21.20
CA ASN A 44 -0.03 -1.55 21.30
C ASN A 44 1.08 -1.02 20.41
N ASP A 45 2.15 -1.81 20.22
CA ASP A 45 3.32 -1.49 19.41
C ASP A 45 3.05 -1.64 17.90
N ASP A 46 1.93 -2.25 17.50
CA ASP A 46 1.40 -2.19 16.13
C ASP A 46 0.61 -0.89 15.88
N ALA A 47 -0.01 -0.34 16.92
CA ALA A 47 -0.92 0.80 16.81
C ALA A 47 -0.26 2.17 17.07
N TYR A 48 0.91 2.20 17.72
CA TYR A 48 1.50 3.44 18.23
C TYR A 48 3.05 3.41 18.22
N ARG A 49 3.67 4.54 17.88
CA ARG A 49 5.14 4.76 17.78
C ARG A 49 5.89 3.63 17.06
N ASN A 50 5.40 3.28 15.88
CA ASN A 50 6.00 2.28 15.02
C ASN A 50 5.44 2.39 13.59
N LEU A 51 5.88 3.36 12.78
CA LEU A 51 5.46 3.45 11.37
C LEU A 51 5.78 2.20 10.53
N GLY A 52 6.60 1.26 11.02
CA GLY A 52 6.88 -0.01 10.35
C GLY A 52 7.80 0.12 9.13
N ALA A 53 7.52 -0.68 8.10
CA ALA A 53 8.30 -0.68 6.86
C ALA A 53 7.74 0.34 5.84
N PRO A 54 8.59 0.91 4.97
CA PRO A 54 8.16 1.80 3.89
C PRO A 54 7.56 1.03 2.70
N ASP A 55 6.52 0.21 2.95
CA ASP A 55 5.86 -0.67 1.98
C ASP A 55 4.39 -0.26 1.66
N ARG A 56 4.02 0.98 1.99
CA ARG A 56 2.69 1.58 1.75
C ARG A 56 2.80 2.90 0.97
N ASN A 57 3.85 3.09 0.19
CA ASN A 57 4.09 4.28 -0.63
C ASN A 57 3.13 4.41 -1.85
N GLU A 58 2.48 3.32 -2.28
CA GLU A 58 1.60 3.27 -3.48
C GLU A 58 0.22 2.63 -3.21
N TRP A 59 -0.36 2.79 -2.01
CA TRP A 59 -1.63 2.10 -1.69
C TRP A 59 -2.84 2.64 -2.48
N MET A 60 -2.88 3.93 -2.83
CA MET A 60 -4.01 4.51 -3.56
C MET A 60 -4.03 4.12 -5.05
N TRP A 61 -2.94 3.60 -5.62
CA TRP A 61 -2.96 2.91 -6.93
C TRP A 61 -4.08 1.89 -7.03
N GLY A 62 -4.30 1.14 -5.95
CA GLY A 62 -5.31 0.10 -5.84
C GLY A 62 -6.71 0.55 -5.43
N VAL A 63 -7.08 1.81 -5.72
CA VAL A 63 -8.42 2.38 -5.46
C VAL A 63 -9.00 2.95 -6.75
N ALA A 64 -10.32 2.91 -6.93
CA ALA A 64 -10.98 3.45 -8.12
C ALA A 64 -10.85 4.97 -8.27
N SER A 65 -10.58 5.41 -9.50
CA SER A 65 -10.37 6.84 -9.79
C SER A 65 -11.66 7.67 -9.70
N ASP A 66 -12.83 7.05 -9.71
CA ASP A 66 -14.14 7.66 -9.48
C ASP A 66 -14.59 7.62 -8.00
N THR A 67 -13.85 6.94 -7.12
CA THR A 67 -14.06 7.03 -5.66
C THR A 67 -13.84 8.46 -5.18
N ARG A 68 -14.78 8.99 -4.40
CA ARG A 68 -14.71 10.34 -3.83
C ARG A 68 -13.82 10.35 -2.59
N LEU A 69 -13.07 11.43 -2.34
CA LEU A 69 -12.27 11.51 -1.11
C LEU A 69 -13.12 11.42 0.17
N SER A 70 -14.38 11.90 0.12
CA SER A 70 -15.38 11.74 1.19
C SER A 70 -16.00 10.34 1.30
N ASP A 71 -15.63 9.40 0.43
CA ASP A 71 -16.00 7.98 0.47
C ASP A 71 -14.80 7.09 0.84
N MET A 72 -13.60 7.66 0.98
CA MET A 72 -12.37 6.93 1.32
C MET A 72 -12.09 6.87 2.83
N SER A 73 -11.21 5.95 3.20
CA SER A 73 -10.63 5.76 4.53
C SER A 73 -9.17 6.18 4.47
N ILE A 74 -8.82 7.34 5.04
CA ILE A 74 -7.53 8.00 4.79
C ILE A 74 -6.77 8.21 6.09
N PRO A 75 -5.61 7.55 6.28
CA PRO A 75 -4.77 7.76 7.47
C PRO A 75 -4.03 9.10 7.37
N GLY A 76 -4.01 9.82 8.49
CA GLY A 76 -3.43 11.14 8.62
C GLY A 76 -2.72 11.39 9.94
N THR A 77 -1.97 12.49 10.02
CA THR A 77 -1.25 12.90 11.23
C THR A 77 -1.66 14.29 11.71
N HIS A 78 -1.90 14.41 13.01
CA HIS A 78 -2.17 15.67 13.71
C HIS A 78 -0.85 16.35 14.07
N ASP A 79 -0.73 17.66 13.83
CA ASP A 79 0.55 18.38 13.90
C ASP A 79 1.68 17.57 13.23
N THR A 80 1.54 17.29 11.93
CA THR A 80 2.31 16.29 11.15
C THR A 80 3.84 16.33 11.31
N LEU A 81 4.41 17.45 11.73
CA LEU A 81 5.83 17.66 11.94
C LEU A 81 6.19 18.10 13.37
N SER A 82 5.32 17.95 14.37
CA SER A 82 5.68 18.25 15.77
C SER A 82 6.57 17.16 16.37
N ILE A 83 7.87 17.35 16.18
CA ILE A 83 8.97 16.45 16.57
C ILE A 83 10.04 17.14 17.45
N HIS A 84 9.76 18.38 17.89
CA HIS A 84 10.56 19.15 18.86
C HIS A 84 9.65 19.89 19.86
N GLY A 85 10.13 20.02 21.10
CA GLY A 85 9.45 20.75 22.19
C GLY A 85 9.25 19.91 23.46
N GLY A 86 9.62 18.63 23.41
CA GLY A 86 9.43 17.64 24.47
C GLY A 86 8.03 17.04 24.49
N ASN A 87 7.85 16.05 25.38
CA ASN A 87 6.68 15.17 25.47
C ASN A 87 5.29 15.86 25.57
N TYR A 88 5.21 17.15 25.88
CA TYR A 88 3.95 17.91 25.95
C TYR A 88 3.58 18.62 24.64
N VAL A 89 4.51 18.68 23.69
CA VAL A 89 4.40 19.38 22.39
C VAL A 89 4.55 18.39 21.23
N GLU A 90 5.44 17.42 21.37
CA GLU A 90 5.71 16.41 20.36
C GLU A 90 4.51 15.48 20.17
N THR A 91 4.03 15.36 18.94
CA THR A 91 2.88 14.52 18.53
C THR A 91 3.28 13.41 17.56
N GLN A 92 4.49 13.46 16.98
CA GLN A 92 4.94 12.54 15.93
C GLN A 92 6.32 11.94 16.23
N GLU A 93 6.63 10.82 15.59
CA GLU A 93 7.95 10.21 15.65
C GLU A 93 9.00 11.01 14.86
N ASN A 94 10.22 11.08 15.40
CA ASN A 94 11.31 11.85 14.82
C ASN A 94 12.20 10.97 13.91
N TYR A 95 11.96 11.06 12.60
CA TYR A 95 12.82 10.52 11.53
C TYR A 95 13.64 11.64 10.86
N GLY A 96 13.70 12.83 11.46
CA GLY A 96 14.58 13.93 11.09
C GLY A 96 13.88 15.23 10.65
N ASP A 97 14.64 16.31 10.85
CA ASP A 97 14.31 17.70 10.51
C ASP A 97 14.10 17.93 9.00
N SER A 98 13.73 19.15 8.59
CA SER A 98 13.53 19.55 7.19
C SER A 98 12.62 18.58 6.40
N GLY A 99 11.56 18.10 7.06
CA GLY A 99 10.56 17.22 6.47
C GLY A 99 10.99 15.77 6.24
N GLN A 100 12.01 15.23 6.91
CA GLN A 100 12.32 13.79 6.81
C GLN A 100 11.26 12.95 7.54
N THR A 101 10.75 13.37 8.70
CA THR A 101 9.55 12.75 9.33
C THR A 101 8.35 12.69 8.37
N LEU A 102 8.09 13.75 7.60
CA LEU A 102 7.02 13.76 6.60
C LEU A 102 7.22 12.71 5.50
N ARG A 103 8.47 12.50 5.06
CA ARG A 103 8.81 11.47 4.07
C ARG A 103 8.58 10.05 4.61
N ALA A 104 8.98 9.77 5.86
CA ALA A 104 8.76 8.48 6.51
C ALA A 104 7.26 8.16 6.66
N GLN A 105 6.46 9.16 7.07
CA GLN A 105 5.00 9.06 7.14
C GLN A 105 4.38 8.72 5.78
N TYR A 106 4.79 9.40 4.70
CA TYR A 106 4.27 9.10 3.36
C TYR A 106 4.64 7.69 2.87
N ASP A 107 5.89 7.25 3.05
CA ASP A 107 6.32 5.91 2.62
C ASP A 107 5.60 4.79 3.42
N SER A 108 5.20 5.08 4.66
CA SER A 108 4.42 4.21 5.54
C SER A 108 2.89 4.37 5.38
N GLY A 109 2.42 5.14 4.38
CA GLY A 109 1.01 5.15 3.97
C GLY A 109 0.17 6.36 4.39
N ILE A 110 0.70 7.31 5.17
CA ILE A 110 -0.01 8.54 5.55
C ILE A 110 -0.32 9.37 4.28
N ARG A 111 -1.55 9.87 4.15
CA ARG A 111 -2.00 10.70 3.02
C ARG A 111 -2.71 11.98 3.43
N ALA A 112 -3.17 12.10 4.69
CA ALA A 112 -3.70 13.35 5.23
C ALA A 112 -2.72 13.99 6.22
N ILE A 113 -2.51 15.32 6.13
CA ILE A 113 -1.53 16.04 6.93
C ILE A 113 -2.09 17.33 7.51
N ASP A 114 -1.76 17.61 8.76
CA ASP A 114 -2.08 18.86 9.47
C ASP A 114 -0.80 19.69 9.59
N ILE A 115 -0.70 20.74 8.77
CA ILE A 115 0.48 21.57 8.63
C ILE A 115 0.20 22.94 9.24
N ARG A 116 0.90 23.25 10.34
CA ARG A 116 0.70 24.47 11.11
C ARG A 116 1.87 25.43 10.94
N VAL A 117 1.56 26.66 10.56
CA VAL A 117 2.53 27.66 10.10
C VAL A 117 2.54 28.92 10.95
N ARG A 118 3.73 29.40 11.30
CA ARG A 118 4.00 30.74 11.81
C ARG A 118 4.51 31.60 10.65
N SER A 119 4.03 32.83 10.53
CA SER A 119 4.66 33.81 9.63
C SER A 119 5.90 34.40 10.30
N ILE A 120 7.03 34.29 9.62
CA ILE A 120 8.29 34.97 9.98
C ILE A 120 8.86 35.60 8.71
N GLY A 121 8.97 36.92 8.69
CA GLY A 121 9.60 37.65 7.57
C GLY A 121 8.91 37.46 6.21
N GLY A 122 7.61 37.17 6.20
CA GLY A 122 6.84 36.88 4.98
C GLY A 122 7.02 35.44 4.45
N LYS A 123 7.57 34.53 5.25
CA LYS A 123 7.65 33.09 4.96
C LYS A 123 6.99 32.26 6.06
N PHE A 124 6.67 31.01 5.75
CA PHE A 124 6.03 30.07 6.68
C PHE A 124 7.04 29.08 7.28
N THR A 125 7.25 29.18 8.59
CA THR A 125 7.98 28.21 9.40
C THR A 125 6.99 27.24 10.06
N ILE A 126 7.34 25.96 10.19
CA ILE A 126 6.45 24.97 10.82
C ILE A 126 6.55 25.07 12.34
N HIS A 127 5.41 25.12 13.00
CA HIS A 127 5.27 25.38 14.43
C HIS A 127 4.20 24.49 15.07
N HIS A 128 4.38 24.13 16.34
CA HIS A 128 3.29 23.76 17.23
C HIS A 128 3.38 24.73 18.42
N ALA A 129 2.38 25.59 18.55
CA ALA A 129 2.43 26.79 19.40
C ALA A 129 3.77 27.56 19.24
N SER A 130 4.39 28.02 20.33
CA SER A 130 5.70 28.71 20.32
C SER A 130 6.90 27.86 19.85
N TYR A 131 6.76 26.55 19.67
CA TYR A 131 7.88 25.66 19.36
C TYR A 131 8.09 25.49 17.85
N TYR A 132 9.23 25.98 17.36
CA TYR A 132 9.66 25.81 15.96
C TYR A 132 10.11 24.37 15.70
N GLN A 133 9.54 23.76 14.65
CA GLN A 133 9.68 22.33 14.37
C GLN A 133 10.83 21.97 13.40
N LYS A 134 11.81 22.86 13.24
CA LYS A 134 13.00 22.67 12.38
C LYS A 134 12.67 22.26 10.93
N ALA A 135 11.53 22.74 10.44
CA ALA A 135 11.08 22.60 9.08
C ALA A 135 10.33 23.86 8.65
N ASN A 136 10.32 24.14 7.35
CA ASN A 136 9.61 25.26 6.74
C ASN A 136 8.53 24.71 5.80
N PHE A 137 7.60 25.55 5.36
CA PHE A 137 6.60 25.14 4.37
C PHE A 137 7.24 24.75 3.03
N ASP A 138 8.38 25.37 2.68
CA ASP A 138 9.25 24.92 1.57
C ASP A 138 9.77 23.48 1.74
N ASP A 139 9.96 22.98 2.96
CA ASP A 139 10.35 21.59 3.19
C ASP A 139 9.16 20.66 2.95
N VAL A 140 7.98 21.03 3.46
CA VAL A 140 6.72 20.31 3.20
C VAL A 140 6.48 20.19 1.70
N LEU A 141 6.35 21.31 0.98
CA LEU A 141 5.99 21.31 -0.43
C LEU A 141 7.01 20.57 -1.32
N ARG A 142 8.31 20.64 -1.02
CA ARG A 142 9.34 19.86 -1.72
C ARG A 142 9.18 18.36 -1.47
N LYS A 143 9.01 17.94 -0.22
CA LYS A 143 8.82 16.52 0.14
C LYS A 143 7.53 15.95 -0.45
N THR A 144 6.42 16.71 -0.38
CA THR A 144 5.14 16.34 -1.00
C THR A 144 5.27 16.20 -2.52
N ARG A 145 5.88 17.17 -3.21
CA ARG A 145 6.12 17.12 -4.66
C ARG A 145 6.97 15.91 -5.04
N ASP A 146 8.06 15.67 -4.32
CA ASP A 146 9.01 14.60 -4.66
C ASP A 146 8.43 13.21 -4.35
N PHE A 147 7.57 13.09 -3.33
CA PHE A 147 6.78 11.89 -3.08
C PHE A 147 5.72 11.65 -4.17
N LEU A 148 4.91 12.64 -4.51
CA LEU A 148 3.87 12.52 -5.54
C LEU A 148 4.44 12.31 -6.95
N LYS A 149 5.66 12.81 -7.22
CA LYS A 149 6.39 12.54 -8.45
C LYS A 149 6.92 11.10 -8.53
N ALA A 150 7.27 10.50 -7.39
CA ALA A 150 7.71 9.10 -7.33
C ALA A 150 6.52 8.13 -7.36
N ASN A 151 5.40 8.49 -6.72
CA ASN A 151 4.20 7.68 -6.56
C ASN A 151 2.99 8.42 -7.19
N PRO A 152 2.92 8.54 -8.54
CA PRO A 152 1.98 9.42 -9.25
C PRO A 152 0.51 9.01 -9.16
N HIS A 153 0.22 7.90 -8.49
CA HIS A 153 -1.14 7.40 -8.28
C HIS A 153 -1.75 7.83 -6.94
N GLU A 154 -0.92 8.35 -6.03
CA GLU A 154 -1.34 8.86 -4.72
C GLU A 154 -1.83 10.30 -4.78
N THR A 155 -2.57 10.75 -3.77
CA THR A 155 -2.86 12.16 -3.50
C THR A 155 -2.49 12.48 -2.06
N ILE A 156 -2.03 13.70 -1.79
CA ILE A 156 -1.91 14.21 -0.41
C ILE A 156 -3.03 15.21 -0.15
N VAL A 157 -3.65 15.12 1.01
CA VAL A 157 -4.70 16.03 1.49
C VAL A 157 -4.13 16.80 2.68
N MET A 158 -4.07 18.12 2.60
CA MET A 158 -3.41 18.97 3.60
C MET A 158 -4.39 19.97 4.20
N ARG A 159 -4.59 19.89 5.52
CA ARG A 159 -5.02 21.03 6.30
C ARG A 159 -3.83 21.97 6.48
N LEU A 160 -4.05 23.25 6.20
CA LEU A 160 -3.11 24.32 6.54
C LEU A 160 -3.73 25.15 7.66
N LYS A 161 -2.97 25.51 8.71
CA LYS A 161 -3.44 26.39 9.79
C LYS A 161 -2.42 27.47 10.09
N ALA A 162 -2.86 28.72 10.15
CA ALA A 162 -2.08 29.78 10.78
C ALA A 162 -2.04 29.50 12.30
N GLU A 163 -0.85 29.22 12.83
CA GLU A 163 -0.72 28.71 14.19
C GLU A 163 -0.82 29.83 15.23
N CYS A 164 -0.24 30.98 14.91
CA CYS A 164 -0.01 32.07 15.85
C CYS A 164 -1.12 33.11 15.89
N LEU A 165 -1.21 33.75 17.05
CA LEU A 165 -2.08 34.89 17.32
C LEU A 165 -1.74 36.09 16.42
N TYR A 166 -2.76 36.85 16.05
CA TYR A 166 -2.68 38.17 15.44
C TYR A 166 -2.62 39.27 16.50
N GLN A 167 -2.26 40.49 16.09
CA GLN A 167 -2.12 41.62 17.02
C GLN A 167 -3.43 41.92 17.76
N GLY A 168 -3.36 41.95 19.10
CA GLY A 168 -4.51 42.22 19.98
C GLY A 168 -5.32 40.99 20.40
N GLU A 169 -5.09 39.82 19.80
CA GLU A 169 -5.72 38.57 20.24
C GLU A 169 -5.17 38.11 21.60
N LYS A 170 -6.00 37.36 22.35
CA LYS A 170 -5.65 36.78 23.66
C LYS A 170 -5.55 35.28 23.53
N GLY A 171 -4.53 34.69 24.15
CA GLY A 171 -4.29 33.24 24.14
C GLY A 171 -3.61 32.75 25.41
N ALA A 172 -3.19 31.48 25.40
CA ALA A 172 -2.47 30.82 26.48
C ALA A 172 -0.97 31.21 26.52
N LEU A 173 -0.29 30.84 27.60
CA LEU A 173 1.14 31.12 27.81
C LEU A 173 2.06 30.45 26.76
N THR A 174 1.58 29.39 26.12
CA THR A 174 2.29 28.64 25.07
C THR A 174 2.18 29.26 23.68
N ASP A 175 1.21 30.13 23.46
CA ASP A 175 0.80 30.53 22.12
C ASP A 175 1.83 31.45 21.45
N CYS A 176 2.05 31.23 20.15
CA CYS A 176 2.99 32.04 19.39
C CYS A 176 2.37 33.33 18.87
N LYS A 177 3.22 34.32 18.60
CA LYS A 177 2.90 35.51 17.80
C LYS A 177 3.63 35.44 16.47
N ASN A 178 3.00 35.94 15.42
CA ASN A 178 3.65 36.10 14.12
C ASN A 178 4.79 37.14 14.17
N GLU A 179 5.60 37.21 13.12
CA GLU A 179 6.75 38.11 13.03
C GLU A 179 6.82 38.76 11.63
N PRO A 180 6.46 40.07 11.50
CA PRO A 180 6.06 40.98 12.57
C PRO A 180 4.71 40.61 13.21
N ASP A 181 4.46 41.08 14.43
CA ASP A 181 3.25 40.75 15.21
C ASP A 181 1.97 41.35 14.61
N ASN A 182 2.12 42.42 13.83
CA ASN A 182 1.06 43.11 13.09
C ASN A 182 0.76 42.53 11.70
N VAL A 183 1.24 41.32 11.37
CA VAL A 183 0.84 40.65 10.12
C VAL A 183 -0.68 40.49 10.08
N THR A 184 -1.30 40.67 8.90
CA THR A 184 -2.75 40.49 8.73
C THR A 184 -3.09 39.15 8.07
N LYS A 185 -4.34 38.71 8.19
CA LYS A 185 -4.84 37.48 7.54
C LYS A 185 -4.74 37.56 6.01
N GLU A 186 -4.87 38.75 5.43
CA GLU A 186 -4.63 39.03 4.00
C GLU A 186 -3.19 38.74 3.60
N GLN A 187 -2.22 39.12 4.45
CA GLN A 187 -0.80 38.87 4.21
C GLN A 187 -0.45 37.38 4.38
N ILE A 188 -1.10 36.68 5.31
CA ILE A 188 -1.02 35.21 5.42
C ILE A 188 -1.56 34.54 4.15
N ARG A 189 -2.75 34.93 3.66
CA ARG A 189 -3.31 34.44 2.39
C ARG A 189 -2.38 34.75 1.20
N SER A 190 -1.85 35.97 1.09
CA SER A 190 -0.92 36.39 0.04
C SER A 190 0.44 35.64 0.06
N THR A 191 0.91 35.28 1.27
CA THR A 191 2.10 34.42 1.43
C THR A 191 1.82 33.01 0.91
N PHE A 192 0.66 32.43 1.22
CA PHE A 192 0.23 31.14 0.65
C PHE A 192 0.06 31.22 -0.88
N ASP A 193 -0.56 32.28 -1.40
CA ASP A 193 -0.68 32.54 -2.83
C ASP A 193 0.67 32.64 -3.55
N THR A 194 1.74 33.00 -2.84
CA THR A 194 3.10 33.01 -3.39
C THR A 194 3.63 31.59 -3.50
N TYR A 195 3.50 30.77 -2.45
CA TYR A 195 3.83 29.34 -2.48
C TYR A 195 3.04 28.55 -3.56
N VAL A 196 1.77 28.86 -3.80
CA VAL A 196 0.98 28.23 -4.88
C VAL A 196 1.55 28.55 -6.27
N LYS A 197 2.11 29.76 -6.47
CA LYS A 197 2.75 30.17 -7.74
C LYS A 197 4.16 29.59 -7.91
N GLU A 198 4.91 29.44 -6.82
CA GLU A 198 6.28 28.89 -6.82
C GLU A 198 6.32 27.36 -7.05
N TYR A 199 5.22 26.65 -6.76
CA TYR A 199 5.09 25.20 -6.95
C TYR A 199 4.02 24.86 -8.02
N PRO A 200 4.21 25.30 -9.28
CA PRO A 200 3.19 25.20 -10.33
C PRO A 200 2.81 23.75 -10.62
N GLY A 201 1.51 23.47 -10.62
CA GLY A 201 0.97 22.13 -10.89
C GLY A 201 1.09 21.12 -9.74
N LEU A 202 1.66 21.47 -8.58
CA LEU A 202 1.64 20.63 -7.38
C LEU A 202 0.23 20.55 -6.77
N PHE A 203 -0.43 21.70 -6.64
CA PHE A 203 -1.73 21.78 -5.99
C PHE A 203 -2.88 21.27 -6.88
N TYR A 204 -3.97 20.85 -6.27
CA TYR A 204 -5.27 20.74 -6.93
C TYR A 204 -5.89 22.14 -7.06
N ASP A 205 -5.72 22.78 -8.22
CA ASP A 205 -6.02 24.20 -8.48
C ASP A 205 -7.36 24.68 -7.89
N ALA A 206 -8.43 23.89 -7.99
CA ALA A 206 -9.75 24.30 -7.51
C ALA A 206 -9.77 24.55 -5.99
N SER A 207 -8.96 23.84 -5.21
CA SER A 207 -8.86 24.02 -3.74
C SER A 207 -8.05 25.24 -3.31
N VAL A 208 -7.33 25.91 -4.22
CA VAL A 208 -6.39 27.00 -3.91
C VAL A 208 -6.72 28.33 -4.60
N LYS A 209 -7.94 28.49 -5.14
CA LYS A 209 -8.35 29.72 -5.88
C LYS A 209 -8.77 30.90 -5.00
N GLY A 210 -9.03 30.68 -3.71
CA GLY A 210 -9.41 31.72 -2.76
C GLY A 210 -10.77 32.40 -2.97
N ASN A 211 -11.49 32.09 -4.05
CA ASN A 211 -12.77 32.72 -4.39
C ASN A 211 -14.01 31.86 -4.08
N ARG A 212 -13.83 30.54 -3.93
CA ARG A 212 -14.81 29.57 -3.43
C ARG A 212 -14.11 28.25 -3.13
N LYS A 213 -14.65 27.48 -2.19
CA LYS A 213 -14.22 26.09 -2.00
C LYS A 213 -14.50 25.25 -3.26
N ALA A 214 -13.71 24.20 -3.43
CA ALA A 214 -13.95 23.19 -4.44
C ALA A 214 -14.93 22.13 -3.94
N GLY A 215 -15.83 21.65 -4.80
CA GLY A 215 -16.59 20.43 -4.51
C GLY A 215 -15.64 19.24 -4.28
N ILE A 216 -16.02 18.33 -3.38
CA ILE A 216 -15.15 17.22 -2.95
C ILE A 216 -14.76 16.35 -4.16
N PRO A 217 -13.47 16.27 -4.54
CA PRO A 217 -13.03 15.64 -5.78
C PRO A 217 -13.10 14.11 -5.73
N VAL A 218 -13.06 13.47 -6.90
CA VAL A 218 -12.75 12.04 -6.99
C VAL A 218 -11.24 11.83 -7.04
N LEU A 219 -10.76 10.67 -6.59
CA LEU A 219 -9.34 10.35 -6.48
C LEU A 219 -8.60 10.60 -7.82
N GLY A 220 -9.24 10.29 -8.95
CA GLY A 220 -8.72 10.54 -10.30
C GLY A 220 -8.44 12.01 -10.64
N ASP A 221 -9.18 12.96 -10.05
CA ASP A 221 -8.95 14.40 -10.25
C ASP A 221 -7.68 14.90 -9.56
N VAL A 222 -7.18 14.14 -8.57
CA VAL A 222 -6.16 14.57 -7.61
C VAL A 222 -4.94 13.64 -7.50
N ARG A 223 -4.86 12.57 -8.31
CA ARG A 223 -3.63 11.76 -8.38
C ARG A 223 -2.44 12.61 -8.80
N GLY A 224 -1.33 12.49 -8.08
CA GLY A 224 -0.15 13.34 -8.23
C GLY A 224 -0.32 14.77 -7.68
N LYS A 225 -1.37 15.07 -6.91
CA LYS A 225 -1.67 16.42 -6.39
C LYS A 225 -1.64 16.54 -4.87
N LEU A 226 -1.42 17.78 -4.44
CA LEU A 226 -1.66 18.28 -3.09
C LEU A 226 -3.01 19.00 -3.05
N VAL A 227 -4.01 18.37 -2.42
CA VAL A 227 -5.33 18.96 -2.17
C VAL A 227 -5.24 19.81 -0.91
N LEU A 228 -5.56 21.10 -1.00
CA LEU A 228 -5.81 21.90 0.21
C LEU A 228 -7.18 21.50 0.76
N ALA A 229 -7.23 21.09 2.02
CA ALA A 229 -8.43 20.61 2.68
C ALA A 229 -9.21 21.78 3.30
N SER A 230 -8.52 22.57 4.11
CA SER A 230 -8.93 23.88 4.62
C SER A 230 -7.71 24.76 4.87
N PHE A 231 -7.93 26.07 5.02
CA PHE A 231 -6.91 27.02 5.49
C PHE A 231 -7.44 27.74 6.74
N ASP A 232 -7.15 27.17 7.91
CA ASP A 232 -7.71 27.58 9.18
C ASP A 232 -6.97 28.80 9.76
N ASN A 233 -7.69 29.62 10.53
CA ASN A 233 -7.20 30.85 11.16
C ASN A 233 -6.62 31.91 10.18
N ALA A 234 -7.07 31.89 8.91
CA ALA A 234 -6.61 32.83 7.88
C ALA A 234 -7.74 33.60 7.17
N GLU A 235 -9.00 33.54 7.66
CA GLU A 235 -10.19 34.11 7.00
C GLU A 235 -10.25 33.73 5.51
N ALA A 236 -10.07 32.44 5.27
CA ALA A 236 -9.78 31.86 3.97
C ALA A 236 -10.94 30.96 3.49
N ASP A 237 -12.19 31.42 3.66
CA ASP A 237 -13.39 30.61 3.36
C ASP A 237 -13.53 30.24 1.88
N GLY A 238 -12.87 30.97 0.97
CA GLY A 238 -12.75 30.62 -0.44
C GLY A 238 -11.64 29.62 -0.76
N TYR A 239 -10.97 29.04 0.24
CA TYR A 239 -9.92 28.02 0.11
C TYR A 239 -10.38 26.66 0.67
N GLY A 240 -9.76 25.60 0.17
CA GLY A 240 -10.01 24.22 0.58
C GLY A 240 -11.10 23.52 -0.23
N ILE A 241 -11.56 22.39 0.29
CA ILE A 241 -12.70 21.64 -0.25
C ILE A 241 -13.95 21.85 0.60
N GLU A 242 -15.11 21.71 -0.03
CA GLU A 242 -16.42 21.73 0.61
C GLU A 242 -16.49 20.63 1.69
N ASP A 243 -17.23 20.90 2.77
CA ASP A 243 -17.55 19.98 3.87
C ASP A 243 -16.39 19.36 4.70
N PHE A 244 -15.11 19.66 4.44
CA PHE A 244 -13.96 19.09 5.19
C PHE A 244 -14.06 19.21 6.72
N ASN A 245 -14.56 20.36 7.21
CA ASN A 245 -14.75 20.64 8.63
C ASN A 245 -16.21 20.44 9.11
N SER A 246 -17.09 19.79 8.32
CA SER A 246 -18.53 19.70 8.61
C SER A 246 -18.93 18.55 9.54
N ARG A 247 -18.16 17.45 9.55
CA ARG A 247 -18.39 16.27 10.40
C ARG A 247 -17.13 15.90 11.18
N THR A 248 -16.50 16.93 11.73
CA THR A 248 -15.25 16.81 12.48
C THR A 248 -15.50 16.38 13.92
N GLU A 249 -14.68 15.46 14.41
CA GLU A 249 -14.45 15.22 15.83
C GLU A 249 -13.05 15.70 16.20
N ASP A 250 -12.99 16.79 16.97
CA ASP A 250 -11.77 17.46 17.42
C ASP A 250 -11.91 17.93 18.88
N THR A 251 -12.45 17.06 19.75
CA THR A 251 -12.37 17.25 21.21
C THR A 251 -10.94 16.99 21.66
N TRP A 252 -10.05 17.95 21.42
CA TRP A 252 -8.61 17.87 21.71
C TRP A 252 -8.31 17.94 23.22
N ASN A 253 -9.22 18.46 24.04
CA ASN A 253 -9.05 18.61 25.50
C ASN A 253 -9.91 17.63 26.33
N ALA A 254 -10.25 16.48 25.76
CA ALA A 254 -11.06 15.45 26.44
C ALA A 254 -10.44 15.01 27.79
N ALA A 255 -11.25 14.93 28.84
CA ALA A 255 -10.77 14.81 30.23
C ALA A 255 -9.87 13.58 30.50
N ASP A 256 -10.12 12.46 29.81
CA ASP A 256 -9.32 11.25 29.86
C ASP A 256 -9.42 10.44 28.56
N LEU A 257 -8.65 9.34 28.48
CA LEU A 257 -8.59 8.46 27.33
C LEU A 257 -9.95 7.85 26.95
N GLY A 258 -10.74 7.43 27.94
CA GLY A 258 -12.05 6.80 27.72
C GLY A 258 -13.07 7.81 27.18
N VAL A 259 -13.08 9.02 27.72
CA VAL A 259 -13.86 10.15 27.18
C VAL A 259 -13.44 10.44 25.73
N LYS A 260 -12.14 10.58 25.45
CA LYS A 260 -11.65 10.79 24.07
C LYS A 260 -12.05 9.65 23.13
N TRP A 261 -11.99 8.41 23.62
CA TRP A 261 -12.35 7.22 22.85
C TRP A 261 -13.83 7.20 22.47
N ASP A 262 -14.74 7.50 23.38
CA ASP A 262 -16.18 7.57 23.08
C ASP A 262 -16.48 8.61 21.99
N TYR A 263 -15.79 9.76 21.99
CA TYR A 263 -15.86 10.75 20.92
C TYR A 263 -15.35 10.20 19.57
N VAL A 264 -14.13 9.69 19.53
CA VAL A 264 -13.50 9.12 18.31
C VAL A 264 -14.36 8.00 17.71
N LYS A 265 -14.71 7.01 18.53
CA LYS A 265 -15.57 5.88 18.17
C LYS A 265 -16.92 6.35 17.64
N LYS A 266 -17.55 7.33 18.27
CA LYS A 266 -18.84 7.89 17.83
C LYS A 266 -18.75 8.55 16.45
N ASN A 267 -17.65 9.20 16.10
CA ASN A 267 -17.52 9.82 14.78
C ASN A 267 -17.12 8.81 13.68
N VAL A 268 -16.23 7.87 14.00
CA VAL A 268 -15.87 6.75 13.12
C VAL A 268 -17.10 5.90 12.77
N ASN A 269 -17.96 5.55 13.74
CA ASN A 269 -19.20 4.82 13.44
C ASN A 269 -20.14 5.63 12.52
N LYS A 270 -20.32 6.95 12.71
CA LYS A 270 -21.10 7.78 11.76
C LYS A 270 -20.53 7.77 10.34
N ALA A 271 -19.21 7.67 10.19
CA ALA A 271 -18.55 7.62 8.87
C ALA A 271 -18.86 6.29 8.16
N MET A 272 -18.85 5.18 8.90
CA MET A 272 -19.26 3.86 8.43
C MET A 272 -20.77 3.78 8.14
N ASP A 273 -21.60 4.36 9.01
CA ASP A 273 -23.07 4.28 8.95
C ASP A 273 -23.72 5.30 7.98
N SER A 274 -22.98 6.32 7.52
CA SER A 274 -23.57 7.35 6.65
C SER A 274 -23.89 6.79 5.24
N PRO A 275 -25.12 7.00 4.73
CA PRO A 275 -25.53 6.55 3.39
C PRO A 275 -25.08 7.48 2.26
N SER A 276 -24.46 8.63 2.57
CA SER A 276 -24.09 9.65 1.57
C SER A 276 -22.58 9.57 1.26
N PRO A 277 -22.16 9.26 0.02
CA PRO A 277 -20.73 9.29 -0.36
C PRO A 277 -20.17 10.73 -0.48
N ARG A 278 -20.98 11.75 -0.20
CA ARG A 278 -20.55 13.16 -0.07
C ARG A 278 -20.29 13.59 1.36
N ASP A 279 -20.74 12.84 2.36
CA ASP A 279 -20.47 13.18 3.76
C ASP A 279 -18.98 13.00 4.07
N LEU A 280 -18.26 14.10 4.24
CA LEU A 280 -16.85 14.10 4.60
C LEU A 280 -16.70 14.09 6.13
N PHE A 281 -16.05 13.05 6.65
CA PHE A 281 -15.75 12.90 8.08
C PHE A 281 -14.26 13.07 8.35
N THR A 282 -13.94 13.77 9.43
CA THR A 282 -12.57 13.99 9.92
C THR A 282 -12.55 13.70 11.41
N THR A 283 -11.69 12.79 11.86
CA THR A 283 -11.63 12.37 13.28
C THR A 283 -10.21 12.48 13.79
N TYR A 284 -9.99 13.37 14.77
CA TYR A 284 -8.72 13.49 15.47
C TYR A 284 -8.68 12.50 16.63
N THR A 285 -7.75 11.53 16.59
CA THR A 285 -7.47 10.66 17.76
C THR A 285 -6.62 11.38 18.81
N SER A 286 -5.88 12.40 18.37
CA SER A 286 -5.05 13.28 19.18
C SER A 286 -5.82 14.01 20.28
N ALA A 287 -5.19 14.18 21.43
CA ALA A 287 -5.69 15.00 22.53
C ALA A 287 -4.54 15.40 23.48
N SER A 288 -4.75 16.45 24.27
CA SER A 288 -3.81 16.94 25.27
C SER A 288 -4.55 17.72 26.36
N THR A 289 -4.22 17.46 27.62
CA THR A 289 -4.69 18.24 28.78
C THR A 289 -3.52 18.78 29.62
N VAL A 290 -2.34 18.88 29.00
CA VAL A 290 -1.13 19.47 29.60
C VAL A 290 -1.36 20.94 30.00
N PRO A 291 -0.67 21.46 31.04
CA PRO A 291 0.29 20.79 31.91
C PRO A 291 -0.34 20.02 33.09
N LEU A 292 -1.68 19.95 33.19
CA LEU A 292 -2.38 19.46 34.39
C LEU A 292 -2.99 18.04 34.24
N GLY A 293 -3.01 17.50 33.02
CA GLY A 293 -3.57 16.18 32.70
C GLY A 293 -2.62 15.34 31.86
N PHE A 294 -3.17 14.66 30.85
CA PHE A 294 -2.47 13.72 29.99
C PHE A 294 -1.76 14.43 28.81
N ALA A 295 -0.60 13.89 28.42
CA ALA A 295 0.16 14.35 27.25
C ALA A 295 -0.26 13.64 25.94
N PRO A 296 0.05 14.18 24.75
CA PRO A 296 -0.32 13.58 23.46
C PRO A 296 0.06 12.10 23.32
N TYR A 297 1.28 11.75 23.73
CA TYR A 297 1.77 10.38 23.69
C TYR A 297 0.99 9.42 24.62
N GLU A 298 0.35 9.93 25.68
CA GLU A 298 -0.45 9.14 26.62
C GLU A 298 -1.87 8.88 26.13
N TYR A 299 -2.47 9.81 25.37
CA TYR A 299 -3.73 9.52 24.67
C TYR A 299 -3.49 8.53 23.53
N ALA A 300 -2.46 8.75 22.72
CA ALA A 300 -2.16 7.90 21.56
C ALA A 300 -1.76 6.47 21.96
N GLY A 301 -0.77 6.34 22.85
CA GLY A 301 -0.15 5.05 23.21
C GLY A 301 -0.55 4.46 24.55
N GLY A 302 -1.35 5.18 25.35
CA GLY A 302 -1.84 4.71 26.64
C GLY A 302 -0.85 4.92 27.81
N ARG A 303 -0.98 4.11 28.86
CA ARG A 303 -0.11 4.14 30.04
C ARG A 303 0.34 2.75 30.49
N VAL A 304 1.64 2.64 30.74
CA VAL A 304 2.26 1.57 31.52
C VAL A 304 2.38 2.04 32.97
N TYR A 305 1.67 1.37 33.89
CA TYR A 305 1.86 1.56 35.33
C TYR A 305 2.61 0.33 35.87
N SER A 306 3.68 0.52 36.65
CA SER A 306 4.60 -0.56 37.07
C SER A 306 3.93 -1.76 37.77
N ASN A 307 2.72 -1.58 38.31
CA ASN A 307 1.96 -2.58 39.06
C ASN A 307 0.57 -2.88 38.44
N LYS A 308 0.34 -2.60 37.14
CA LYS A 308 -0.91 -2.92 36.43
C LYS A 308 -0.63 -3.42 35.00
N PRO A 309 -1.54 -4.18 34.38
CA PRO A 309 -1.49 -4.41 32.93
C PRO A 309 -1.43 -3.09 32.16
N GLN A 310 -0.71 -3.09 31.02
CA GLN A 310 -0.63 -1.94 30.12
C GLN A 310 -2.05 -1.55 29.66
N THR A 311 -2.42 -0.31 29.92
CA THR A 311 -3.67 0.25 29.39
C THR A 311 -3.34 0.88 28.05
N GLY A 312 -3.79 0.27 26.96
CA GLY A 312 -3.56 0.80 25.61
C GLY A 312 -4.19 2.17 25.39
N GLY A 313 -3.69 2.88 24.38
CA GLY A 313 -4.20 4.20 24.01
C GLY A 313 -5.35 4.17 23.01
N VAL A 314 -5.82 5.36 22.64
CA VAL A 314 -6.87 5.60 21.65
C VAL A 314 -6.50 4.99 20.29
N ASN A 315 -5.21 4.96 19.92
CA ASN A 315 -4.76 4.32 18.69
C ASN A 315 -4.96 2.80 18.71
N LEU A 316 -4.66 2.12 19.82
CA LEU A 316 -4.87 0.67 19.95
C LEU A 316 -6.37 0.33 19.91
N TRP A 317 -7.19 1.09 20.66
CA TRP A 317 -8.63 0.86 20.67
C TRP A 317 -9.28 1.15 19.33
N LEU A 318 -8.79 2.15 18.58
CA LEU A 318 -9.24 2.38 17.20
C LEU A 318 -8.83 1.22 16.27
N MET A 319 -7.56 0.77 16.31
CA MET A 319 -7.10 -0.35 15.48
C MET A 319 -7.95 -1.61 15.74
N GLN A 320 -8.16 -1.97 17.00
CA GLN A 320 -9.03 -3.09 17.40
C GLN A 320 -10.47 -2.89 16.91
N HIS A 321 -11.02 -1.68 17.07
CA HIS A 321 -12.39 -1.37 16.63
C HIS A 321 -12.57 -1.41 15.11
N LEU A 322 -11.53 -1.10 14.32
CA LEU A 322 -11.54 -1.24 12.86
C LEU A 322 -11.39 -2.70 12.44
N ASN A 323 -10.48 -3.46 13.05
CA ASN A 323 -10.25 -4.87 12.75
C ASN A 323 -11.49 -5.75 12.99
N ASP A 324 -12.37 -5.35 13.92
CA ASP A 324 -13.68 -5.97 14.20
C ASP A 324 -14.79 -5.59 13.18
N ARG A 325 -14.48 -4.88 12.08
CA ARG A 325 -15.46 -4.32 11.13
C ARG A 325 -15.25 -4.82 9.71
N LYS A 326 -16.23 -4.53 8.86
CA LYS A 326 -16.13 -4.71 7.40
C LYS A 326 -15.52 -3.45 6.79
N ALA A 327 -14.75 -3.62 5.72
CA ALA A 327 -14.28 -2.51 4.90
C ALA A 327 -15.43 -1.62 4.40
N GLY A 328 -15.10 -0.35 4.17
CA GLY A 328 -16.02 0.76 3.99
C GLY A 328 -15.51 1.99 4.73
N ARG A 329 -16.01 3.18 4.35
CA ARG A 329 -15.51 4.47 4.83
C ARG A 329 -15.36 4.59 6.35
N VAL A 330 -14.20 5.09 6.79
CA VAL A 330 -14.00 5.69 8.14
C VAL A 330 -13.71 7.20 8.07
N GLY A 331 -13.48 7.75 6.88
CA GLY A 331 -13.11 9.15 6.65
C GLY A 331 -11.61 9.42 6.86
N PHE A 332 -11.28 10.68 7.11
CA PHE A 332 -9.93 11.10 7.49
C PHE A 332 -9.68 10.84 8.98
N VAL A 333 -8.61 10.13 9.31
CA VAL A 333 -8.25 9.82 10.70
C VAL A 333 -6.91 10.47 11.02
N MET A 334 -6.94 11.54 11.81
CA MET A 334 -5.77 12.38 12.13
C MET A 334 -5.18 11.95 13.48
N MET A 335 -3.97 11.40 13.45
CA MET A 335 -3.39 10.67 14.57
C MET A 335 -2.14 11.32 15.14
N ASP A 336 -1.96 11.22 16.46
CA ASP A 336 -0.65 11.36 17.10
C ASP A 336 0.06 10.00 17.09
N TYR A 337 1.36 9.98 16.79
CA TYR A 337 2.24 8.80 16.81
C TYR A 337 1.63 7.49 16.25
N PRO A 338 1.10 7.48 15.01
CA PRO A 338 0.45 6.29 14.46
C PRO A 338 1.43 5.11 14.29
N GLY A 339 0.95 3.89 14.53
CA GLY A 339 1.65 2.65 14.22
C GLY A 339 1.15 1.99 12.93
N TRP A 340 2.00 1.15 12.34
CA TRP A 340 1.81 0.49 11.05
C TRP A 340 0.50 -0.32 10.95
N GLY A 341 0.08 -0.95 12.05
CA GLY A 341 -1.13 -1.75 12.13
C GLY A 341 -2.39 -0.90 12.10
N LEU A 342 -2.38 0.26 12.77
CA LEU A 342 -3.48 1.23 12.70
C LEU A 342 -3.55 1.89 11.31
N VAL A 343 -2.40 2.25 10.72
CA VAL A 343 -2.35 2.80 9.37
C VAL A 343 -2.90 1.79 8.35
N ASN A 344 -2.51 0.52 8.45
CA ASN A 344 -3.06 -0.56 7.62
C ASN A 344 -4.57 -0.76 7.87
N ALA A 345 -5.04 -0.80 9.11
CA ALA A 345 -6.48 -0.94 9.41
C ALA A 345 -7.32 0.17 8.74
N ILE A 346 -6.81 1.41 8.66
CA ILE A 346 -7.47 2.51 7.95
C ILE A 346 -7.39 2.33 6.42
N ILE A 347 -6.26 1.85 5.89
CA ILE A 347 -6.07 1.60 4.44
C ILE A 347 -6.95 0.43 3.95
N ASP A 348 -6.96 -0.69 4.67
CA ASP A 348 -7.73 -1.89 4.33
C ASP A 348 -9.24 -1.63 4.39
N HIS A 349 -9.67 -0.61 5.15
CA HIS A 349 -11.02 -0.08 5.12
C HIS A 349 -11.43 0.61 3.79
N ASN A 350 -10.56 0.66 2.76
CA ASN A 350 -10.93 1.03 1.38
C ASN A 350 -11.26 -0.18 0.48
N ALA A 351 -11.26 -1.42 1.01
CA ALA A 351 -11.35 -2.64 0.20
C ALA A 351 -12.69 -2.90 -0.53
N ASP A 352 -13.61 -1.94 -0.56
CA ASP A 352 -14.82 -1.94 -1.40
C ASP A 352 -14.72 -0.99 -2.62
N LYS A 353 -13.71 -0.12 -2.69
CA LYS A 353 -13.63 1.00 -3.65
C LYS A 353 -12.97 0.63 -4.98
N PHE A 354 -13.50 -0.40 -5.65
CA PHE A 354 -12.66 -1.46 -6.24
C PHE A 354 -12.80 -1.79 -7.78
N VAL A 355 -11.68 -2.17 -8.42
CA VAL A 355 -11.19 -2.16 -9.91
C VAL A 355 -11.07 -3.74 -10.06
N SER A 356 -11.76 -4.40 -11.01
CA SER A 356 -11.36 -5.71 -11.57
C SER A 356 -10.77 -5.59 -13.01
N GLY A 357 -9.55 -6.08 -13.30
CA GLY A 357 -8.87 -6.12 -14.63
C GLY A 357 -8.04 -4.86 -15.04
N GLY A 358 -7.06 -4.90 -15.97
CA GLY A 358 -6.56 -6.00 -16.84
C GLY A 358 -5.46 -5.61 -17.89
N ASN A 359 -4.74 -6.58 -18.51
CA ASN A 359 -3.78 -6.37 -19.63
C ASN A 359 -3.79 -7.53 -20.67
N ARG A 360 -3.73 -7.25 -21.98
CA ARG A 360 -3.91 -8.27 -23.05
C ARG A 360 -2.76 -9.27 -23.26
N MET A 361 -1.56 -9.02 -22.74
CA MET A 361 -0.47 -9.99 -22.68
C MET A 361 -0.39 -10.73 -21.35
N PHE A 362 -1.25 -10.38 -20.37
CA PHE A 362 -1.32 -11.04 -19.07
C PHE A 362 -2.59 -11.89 -18.98
N TRP A 363 -2.40 -13.14 -18.57
CA TRP A 363 -3.44 -14.16 -18.57
C TRP A 363 -3.63 -14.69 -17.16
N THR A 364 -4.89 -14.82 -16.73
CA THR A 364 -5.24 -15.52 -15.49
C THR A 364 -5.57 -16.97 -15.84
N VAL A 365 -5.36 -17.89 -14.90
CA VAL A 365 -5.58 -19.34 -15.12
C VAL A 365 -6.55 -19.86 -14.07
N SER A 366 -7.70 -20.34 -14.53
CA SER A 366 -8.75 -20.92 -13.71
C SER A 366 -8.46 -22.38 -13.33
N LYS A 367 -9.09 -22.87 -12.27
CA LYS A 367 -8.85 -24.23 -11.70
C LYS A 367 -9.18 -25.38 -12.66
N ASP A 368 -10.09 -25.14 -13.58
CA ASP A 368 -10.50 -25.98 -14.71
C ASP A 368 -9.47 -26.00 -15.87
N LYS A 369 -8.32 -25.32 -15.70
CA LYS A 369 -7.26 -25.11 -16.69
C LYS A 369 -7.64 -24.13 -17.81
N THR A 370 -8.68 -23.32 -17.63
CA THR A 370 -9.09 -22.31 -18.60
C THR A 370 -8.22 -21.05 -18.49
N TYR A 371 -7.65 -20.58 -19.61
CA TYR A 371 -6.78 -19.40 -19.67
C TYR A 371 -7.61 -18.18 -20.09
N VAL A 372 -7.75 -17.20 -19.21
CA VAL A 372 -8.56 -15.99 -19.44
C VAL A 372 -7.65 -14.79 -19.67
N ASN A 373 -7.91 -14.06 -20.75
CA ASN A 373 -7.20 -12.82 -21.05
C ASN A 373 -7.65 -11.72 -20.07
N SER A 374 -6.73 -11.16 -19.32
CA SER A 374 -7.12 -10.29 -18.20
C SER A 374 -7.70 -8.94 -18.61
N LEU A 375 -7.38 -8.41 -19.80
CA LEU A 375 -7.98 -7.17 -20.31
C LEU A 375 -9.38 -7.39 -20.87
N TYR A 376 -9.58 -8.47 -21.65
CA TYR A 376 -10.81 -8.66 -22.42
C TYR A 376 -11.82 -9.61 -21.75
N GLY A 377 -11.44 -10.34 -20.71
CA GLY A 377 -12.30 -11.36 -20.06
C GLY A 377 -12.63 -12.54 -20.98
N ARG A 378 -11.75 -12.83 -21.96
CA ARG A 378 -11.98 -13.83 -23.01
C ARG A 378 -11.12 -15.06 -22.80
N CYS A 379 -11.68 -16.23 -23.07
CA CYS A 379 -11.01 -17.50 -22.88
C CYS A 379 -10.24 -17.92 -24.13
N MET A 380 -8.99 -18.35 -23.99
CA MET A 380 -8.18 -18.96 -25.05
C MET A 380 -8.70 -20.36 -25.37
N VAL A 381 -8.98 -20.65 -26.64
CA VAL A 381 -9.56 -21.92 -27.08
C VAL A 381 -8.86 -22.51 -28.30
N ARG A 382 -8.95 -23.84 -28.44
CA ARG A 382 -8.74 -24.50 -29.73
C ARG A 382 -9.85 -24.07 -30.68
N GLY A 383 -9.48 -23.31 -31.70
CA GLY A 383 -10.33 -22.87 -32.80
C GLY A 383 -10.35 -23.88 -33.95
N PRO A 384 -10.71 -23.43 -35.17
CA PRO A 384 -10.83 -24.29 -36.35
C PRO A 384 -9.59 -25.14 -36.63
N GLU A 385 -9.84 -26.38 -37.04
CA GLU A 385 -8.83 -27.33 -37.54
C GLU A 385 -8.36 -26.88 -38.94
N PHE A 386 -7.12 -27.19 -39.34
CA PHE A 386 -6.64 -26.85 -40.68
C PHE A 386 -7.24 -27.75 -41.77
N ASP A 387 -7.50 -29.00 -41.41
CA ASP A 387 -8.03 -30.06 -42.26
C ASP A 387 -8.67 -31.16 -41.38
N ASP A 388 -9.28 -32.15 -42.02
CA ASP A 388 -9.98 -33.25 -41.36
C ASP A 388 -9.09 -34.20 -40.54
N SER A 389 -7.75 -34.09 -40.62
CA SER A 389 -6.82 -34.94 -39.84
C SER A 389 -6.81 -34.61 -38.35
N LYS A 390 -7.26 -33.40 -37.97
CA LYS A 390 -7.28 -32.90 -36.57
C LYS A 390 -5.89 -32.91 -35.91
N THR A 391 -4.83 -32.92 -36.71
CA THR A 391 -3.43 -32.89 -36.24
C THR A 391 -3.09 -31.52 -35.64
N GLY A 392 -3.59 -30.45 -36.24
CA GLY A 392 -3.52 -29.09 -35.71
C GLY A 392 -4.63 -28.16 -36.17
N GLY A 393 -4.61 -26.95 -35.64
CA GLY A 393 -5.56 -25.88 -35.97
C GLY A 393 -5.18 -24.52 -35.39
N LEU A 394 -6.05 -23.54 -35.57
CA LEU A 394 -5.90 -22.18 -35.06
C LEU A 394 -6.18 -22.11 -33.54
N VAL A 395 -5.48 -21.23 -32.82
CA VAL A 395 -5.85 -20.84 -31.45
C VAL A 395 -6.63 -19.55 -31.51
N THR A 396 -7.86 -19.57 -31.01
CA THR A 396 -8.77 -18.43 -31.04
C THR A 396 -9.24 -18.10 -29.63
N GLN A 397 -10.10 -17.10 -29.51
CA GLN A 397 -10.76 -16.77 -28.25
C GLN A 397 -12.28 -16.67 -28.43
N ARG A 398 -13.00 -16.82 -27.33
CA ARG A 398 -14.44 -16.53 -27.23
C ARG A 398 -14.81 -16.17 -25.79
N ALA A 399 -16.09 -15.87 -25.57
CA ALA A 399 -16.63 -15.73 -24.22
C ALA A 399 -16.35 -17.00 -23.40
N CYS A 400 -15.98 -16.82 -22.14
CA CYS A 400 -15.80 -17.90 -21.20
C CYS A 400 -17.13 -18.60 -20.91
N GLN A 401 -17.09 -19.91 -20.67
CA GLN A 401 -18.28 -20.73 -20.46
C GLN A 401 -18.19 -21.39 -19.08
N SER A 402 -19.29 -21.38 -18.32
CA SER A 402 -19.43 -22.25 -17.14
C SER A 402 -19.38 -23.71 -17.60
N ASP A 403 -18.74 -24.57 -16.81
CA ASP A 403 -18.27 -25.90 -17.24
C ASP A 403 -17.49 -25.82 -18.56
N ALA A 404 -16.32 -25.17 -18.48
CA ALA A 404 -15.51 -24.85 -19.64
C ALA A 404 -15.19 -26.12 -20.47
N PRO A 405 -15.69 -26.22 -21.72
CA PRO A 405 -15.53 -27.44 -22.50
C PRO A 405 -14.06 -27.64 -22.86
N SER A 406 -13.69 -28.88 -23.17
CA SER A 406 -12.30 -29.32 -23.40
C SER A 406 -11.49 -28.48 -24.40
N SER A 407 -12.14 -27.72 -25.29
CA SER A 407 -11.48 -26.74 -26.17
C SER A 407 -10.94 -25.48 -25.46
N HIS A 408 -11.35 -25.16 -24.21
CA HIS A 408 -10.85 -24.03 -23.39
C HIS A 408 -9.69 -24.41 -22.45
N GLN A 409 -9.45 -25.70 -22.25
CA GLN A 409 -8.59 -26.21 -21.18
C GLN A 409 -7.15 -26.39 -21.65
N TRP A 410 -6.20 -25.72 -21.01
CA TRP A 410 -4.77 -25.70 -21.33
C TRP A 410 -3.90 -25.87 -20.08
N GLU A 411 -2.90 -26.75 -20.13
CA GLU A 411 -2.06 -27.09 -18.98
C GLU A 411 -0.57 -26.82 -19.24
N ALA A 412 0.04 -26.05 -18.35
CA ALA A 412 1.48 -25.92 -18.29
C ALA A 412 2.09 -27.23 -17.78
N SER A 413 2.90 -27.89 -18.61
CA SER A 413 3.51 -29.18 -18.30
C SER A 413 4.96 -29.24 -18.80
N GLN A 414 5.84 -29.86 -18.02
CA GLN A 414 7.22 -30.06 -18.44
C GLN A 414 7.34 -31.25 -19.40
N PRO A 415 8.12 -31.14 -20.49
CA PRO A 415 8.47 -32.27 -21.32
C PRO A 415 9.18 -33.36 -20.51
N LYS A 416 8.83 -34.62 -20.76
CA LYS A 416 9.45 -35.80 -20.12
C LYS A 416 10.50 -36.50 -21.00
N SER A 417 10.61 -36.12 -22.27
CA SER A 417 11.45 -36.80 -23.27
C SER A 417 12.76 -36.06 -23.60
N PHE A 418 12.96 -34.86 -23.07
CA PHE A 418 14.20 -34.07 -23.19
C PHE A 418 14.30 -33.06 -22.03
N ASP A 419 15.49 -32.48 -21.82
CA ASP A 419 15.72 -31.42 -20.83
C ASP A 419 14.86 -30.17 -21.14
N PRO A 420 13.94 -29.75 -20.25
CA PRO A 420 13.09 -28.58 -20.45
C PRO A 420 13.84 -27.25 -20.41
N LYS A 421 15.05 -27.17 -19.83
CA LYS A 421 15.75 -25.91 -19.52
C LYS A 421 14.85 -24.88 -18.84
N GLY A 422 14.00 -25.34 -17.90
CA GLY A 422 13.03 -24.50 -17.18
C GLY A 422 11.79 -24.06 -17.97
N HIS A 423 11.61 -24.49 -19.22
CA HIS A 423 10.46 -24.14 -20.06
C HIS A 423 9.37 -25.22 -20.04
N PHE A 424 8.15 -24.83 -20.43
CA PHE A 424 6.95 -25.67 -20.38
C PHE A 424 6.27 -25.78 -21.75
N TRP A 425 5.62 -26.90 -22.01
CA TRP A 425 4.55 -26.98 -23.00
C TRP A 425 3.26 -26.43 -22.39
N ILE A 426 2.49 -25.67 -23.16
CA ILE A 426 1.09 -25.33 -22.84
C ILE A 426 0.21 -26.30 -23.64
N ARG A 427 -0.33 -27.33 -23.00
CA ARG A 427 -1.03 -28.46 -23.65
C ARG A 427 -2.54 -28.35 -23.53
N ALA A 428 -3.25 -28.41 -24.65
CA ALA A 428 -4.69 -28.52 -24.67
C ALA A 428 -5.17 -29.89 -24.15
N SER A 429 -6.45 -29.98 -23.78
CA SER A 429 -7.12 -31.21 -23.28
C SER A 429 -6.89 -32.48 -24.11
N ASN A 430 -6.69 -32.33 -25.43
CA ASN A 430 -6.50 -33.43 -26.39
C ASN A 430 -5.01 -33.80 -26.57
N GLY A 431 -4.14 -33.33 -25.67
CA GLY A 431 -2.71 -33.62 -25.65
C GLY A 431 -1.86 -32.80 -26.63
N LYS A 432 -2.48 -31.97 -27.48
CA LYS A 432 -1.82 -31.07 -28.44
C LYS A 432 -1.14 -29.88 -27.73
N CYS A 433 -0.06 -29.36 -28.29
CA CYS A 433 0.70 -28.23 -27.75
C CYS A 433 0.36 -26.90 -28.45
N LEU A 434 0.35 -25.80 -27.68
CA LEU A 434 0.36 -24.43 -28.18
C LEU A 434 1.69 -24.14 -28.88
N THR A 435 1.65 -23.82 -30.17
CA THR A 435 2.83 -23.55 -31.00
C THR A 435 2.77 -22.19 -31.68
N VAL A 436 3.93 -21.54 -31.74
CA VAL A 436 4.20 -20.54 -32.77
C VAL A 436 4.34 -21.25 -34.13
N PRO A 437 3.84 -20.68 -35.25
CA PRO A 437 4.04 -21.26 -36.58
C PRO A 437 5.52 -21.38 -36.95
N TYR A 438 5.97 -22.56 -37.38
CA TYR A 438 7.35 -22.76 -37.81
C TYR A 438 7.53 -22.41 -39.29
N ASN A 439 8.44 -21.49 -39.61
CA ASN A 439 8.73 -21.05 -40.97
C ASN A 439 10.20 -21.27 -41.34
N ASN A 440 10.58 -22.53 -41.59
CA ASN A 440 11.90 -22.93 -42.11
C ASN A 440 13.11 -22.31 -41.36
N GLY A 441 13.02 -22.24 -40.03
CA GLY A 441 14.08 -21.70 -39.17
C GLY A 441 14.02 -20.18 -38.92
N ASN A 442 13.17 -19.43 -39.64
CA ASN A 442 12.94 -18.01 -39.39
C ASN A 442 11.86 -17.80 -38.30
N PRO A 443 12.18 -17.13 -37.17
CA PRO A 443 11.20 -16.78 -36.15
C PRO A 443 10.14 -15.82 -36.74
N PRO A 444 8.82 -16.11 -36.65
CA PRO A 444 7.80 -15.21 -37.16
C PRO A 444 7.63 -13.98 -36.25
N GLY A 445 7.06 -12.91 -36.82
CA GLY A 445 6.98 -11.59 -36.18
C GLY A 445 5.79 -11.39 -35.21
N SER A 446 5.73 -10.19 -34.64
CA SER A 446 4.63 -9.73 -33.78
C SER A 446 3.31 -9.67 -34.56
N GLY A 447 2.20 -10.04 -33.90
CA GLY A 447 0.88 -10.18 -34.53
C GLY A 447 0.64 -11.53 -35.20
N THR A 448 1.62 -12.44 -35.20
CA THR A 448 1.45 -13.79 -35.77
C THR A 448 0.43 -14.60 -34.97
N GLN A 449 -0.58 -15.11 -35.67
CA GLN A 449 -1.58 -16.06 -35.20
C GLN A 449 -0.92 -17.33 -34.62
N LEU A 450 -1.32 -17.75 -33.41
CA LEU A 450 -0.85 -18.99 -32.81
C LEU A 450 -1.68 -20.19 -33.23
N PHE A 451 -1.03 -21.36 -33.26
CA PHE A 451 -1.63 -22.64 -33.65
C PHE A 451 -1.58 -23.62 -32.47
N TRP A 452 -2.38 -24.68 -32.55
CA TRP A 452 -2.17 -25.90 -31.78
C TRP A 452 -1.77 -27.03 -32.72
N TRP A 453 -0.83 -27.86 -32.28
CA TRP A 453 -0.26 -28.96 -33.07
C TRP A 453 0.10 -30.14 -32.17
N ASP A 454 0.53 -31.28 -32.71
CA ASP A 454 1.19 -32.30 -31.91
C ASP A 454 2.41 -31.75 -31.16
N CYS A 455 2.55 -32.16 -29.89
CA CYS A 455 3.73 -31.85 -29.10
C CYS A 455 4.94 -32.58 -29.68
N GLU A 456 5.99 -31.85 -30.04
CA GLU A 456 7.26 -32.44 -30.46
C GLU A 456 7.86 -33.19 -29.28
N THR A 457 8.12 -34.48 -29.44
CA THR A 457 8.61 -35.37 -28.37
C THR A 457 10.08 -35.76 -28.56
N ARG A 458 10.65 -35.54 -29.76
CA ARG A 458 11.98 -36.03 -30.16
C ARG A 458 13.12 -35.08 -29.81
N TRP A 459 12.85 -33.78 -29.73
CA TRP A 459 13.85 -32.75 -29.41
C TRP A 459 13.20 -31.48 -28.83
N PHE A 460 14.02 -30.61 -28.24
CA PHE A 460 13.60 -29.31 -27.71
C PHE A 460 13.14 -28.37 -28.84
N SER A 461 11.83 -28.34 -29.11
CA SER A 461 11.24 -27.48 -30.15
C SER A 461 10.86 -26.11 -29.58
N GLY A 462 11.76 -25.13 -29.74
CA GLY A 462 11.61 -23.81 -29.14
C GLY A 462 10.32 -23.05 -29.50
N SER A 463 9.66 -23.37 -30.62
CA SER A 463 8.36 -22.79 -31.01
C SER A 463 7.19 -23.27 -30.16
N GLN A 464 7.33 -24.40 -29.46
CA GLN A 464 6.34 -24.99 -28.54
C GLN A 464 6.68 -24.82 -27.06
N MET A 465 7.89 -24.33 -26.76
CA MET A 465 8.37 -24.15 -25.39
C MET A 465 8.13 -22.72 -24.91
N TRP A 466 7.53 -22.59 -23.73
CA TRP A 466 7.12 -21.32 -23.13
C TRP A 466 7.78 -21.11 -21.76
N ASN A 467 8.35 -19.94 -21.54
CA ASN A 467 8.75 -19.43 -20.24
C ASN A 467 7.52 -18.78 -19.60
N ILE A 468 7.16 -19.18 -18.39
CA ILE A 468 5.97 -18.71 -17.68
C ILE A 468 6.44 -17.75 -16.59
N VAL A 469 6.24 -16.45 -16.81
CA VAL A 469 6.64 -15.41 -15.86
C VAL A 469 5.40 -14.97 -15.05
N PRO A 470 5.35 -15.21 -13.73
CA PRO A 470 4.31 -14.65 -12.86
C PRO A 470 4.35 -13.13 -12.88
N THR A 471 3.18 -12.48 -12.80
CA THR A 471 3.04 -11.03 -12.80
C THR A 471 1.80 -10.61 -12.02
N LYS A 472 1.81 -9.40 -11.46
CA LYS A 472 0.63 -8.78 -10.87
C LYS A 472 -0.08 -7.97 -11.95
N ILE A 473 -1.36 -8.27 -12.16
CA ILE A 473 -2.24 -7.54 -13.08
C ILE A 473 -2.94 -6.46 -12.27
N ALA A 474 -2.77 -5.20 -12.62
CA ALA A 474 -3.49 -4.11 -11.95
C ALA A 474 -4.99 -4.18 -12.21
N THR A 475 -5.77 -3.80 -11.21
CA THR A 475 -7.23 -3.88 -11.15
C THR A 475 -7.71 -2.72 -10.28
N PRO A 476 -8.94 -2.20 -10.39
CA PRO A 476 -9.42 -0.93 -9.06
C PRO A 476 -9.25 -1.44 -7.61
N THR A 477 -8.95 -2.73 -7.43
CA THR A 477 -8.70 -3.45 -6.16
C THR A 477 -7.21 -3.57 -5.81
N GLY A 478 -6.32 -2.87 -6.53
CA GLY A 478 -4.88 -3.14 -6.48
C GLY A 478 -4.46 -4.10 -7.57
N SER A 479 -4.36 -5.41 -7.28
CA SER A 479 -3.94 -6.38 -8.30
C SER A 479 -4.38 -7.82 -8.06
N MET A 480 -4.40 -8.60 -9.15
CA MET A 480 -4.58 -10.06 -9.15
C MET A 480 -3.39 -10.79 -9.76
N ASP A 481 -3.21 -12.08 -9.44
CA ASP A 481 -2.16 -12.90 -10.05
C ASP A 481 -2.45 -13.24 -11.51
N GLY A 482 -1.42 -13.08 -12.34
CA GLY A 482 -1.44 -13.42 -13.76
C GLY A 482 -0.11 -13.99 -14.23
N PHE A 483 -0.10 -14.41 -15.48
CA PHE A 483 1.04 -15.04 -16.13
C PHE A 483 1.31 -14.38 -17.48
N LYS A 484 2.60 -14.14 -17.75
CA LYS A 484 3.13 -13.69 -19.03
C LYS A 484 3.87 -14.86 -19.66
N PHE A 485 3.25 -15.51 -20.64
CA PHE A 485 3.82 -16.63 -21.37
C PHE A 485 4.70 -16.12 -22.50
N ILE A 486 6.01 -16.33 -22.41
CA ILE A 486 7.02 -15.89 -23.40
C ILE A 486 7.48 -17.11 -24.20
N ASN A 487 7.39 -17.08 -25.51
CA ASN A 487 7.88 -18.16 -26.37
C ASN A 487 9.41 -18.20 -26.40
N ASN A 488 10.01 -19.38 -26.23
CA ASN A 488 11.46 -19.55 -26.18
C ASN A 488 12.14 -19.15 -27.49
N TRP A 489 11.53 -19.43 -28.65
CA TRP A 489 12.17 -19.22 -29.96
C TRP A 489 12.04 -17.78 -30.47
N THR A 490 10.90 -17.13 -30.25
CA THR A 490 10.66 -15.76 -30.74
C THR A 490 10.90 -14.68 -29.69
N GLY A 491 10.95 -15.03 -28.40
CA GLY A 491 11.00 -14.06 -27.29
C GLY A 491 9.72 -13.23 -27.12
N MET A 492 8.64 -13.60 -27.84
CA MET A 492 7.37 -12.87 -27.86
C MET A 492 6.34 -13.45 -26.88
N CYS A 493 5.42 -12.60 -26.45
CA CYS A 493 4.41 -12.91 -25.46
C CYS A 493 3.09 -13.38 -26.09
N LEU A 494 2.45 -14.36 -25.45
CA LEU A 494 1.06 -14.74 -25.72
C LEU A 494 0.12 -13.53 -25.55
N SER A 495 -0.64 -13.20 -26.59
CA SER A 495 -1.45 -11.99 -26.71
C SER A 495 -2.80 -12.28 -27.36
N MET A 496 -3.68 -11.30 -27.38
CA MET A 496 -4.87 -11.27 -28.24
C MET A 496 -4.77 -10.15 -29.28
N ASP A 497 -5.17 -10.47 -30.51
CA ASP A 497 -5.34 -9.50 -31.60
C ASP A 497 -6.42 -8.46 -31.25
N PRO A 498 -6.08 -7.16 -31.13
CA PRO A 498 -7.04 -6.14 -30.73
C PRO A 498 -8.10 -5.90 -31.81
N ALA A 499 -7.85 -6.22 -33.09
CA ALA A 499 -8.82 -6.06 -34.17
C ALA A 499 -9.94 -7.12 -34.16
N THR A 500 -9.76 -8.20 -33.40
CA THR A 500 -10.73 -9.30 -33.29
C THR A 500 -11.05 -9.72 -31.85
N ALA A 501 -10.56 -9.01 -30.83
CA ALA A 501 -10.73 -9.33 -29.41
C ALA A 501 -12.20 -9.37 -28.91
N ASP A 502 -13.07 -8.61 -29.56
CA ASP A 502 -14.51 -8.53 -29.30
C ASP A 502 -15.29 -9.76 -29.83
N LYS A 503 -14.92 -10.22 -31.03
CA LYS A 503 -15.63 -11.26 -31.78
C LYS A 503 -15.37 -12.66 -31.25
N SER A 504 -16.36 -13.54 -31.36
CA SER A 504 -16.17 -14.98 -31.12
C SER A 504 -15.31 -15.56 -32.24
N GLY A 505 -14.32 -16.38 -31.90
CA GLY A 505 -13.35 -16.89 -32.87
C GLY A 505 -12.23 -15.92 -33.25
N GLY A 506 -12.09 -14.78 -32.53
CA GLY A 506 -10.99 -13.85 -32.75
C GLY A 506 -9.61 -14.45 -32.44
N LYS A 507 -8.55 -13.79 -32.90
CA LYS A 507 -7.20 -14.38 -32.97
C LYS A 507 -6.45 -14.29 -31.63
N VAL A 508 -5.80 -15.38 -31.26
CA VAL A 508 -4.75 -15.40 -30.23
C VAL A 508 -3.40 -15.37 -30.95
N THR A 509 -2.53 -14.46 -30.52
CA THR A 509 -1.30 -14.07 -31.24
C THR A 509 -0.07 -14.18 -30.35
N GLN A 510 1.12 -14.12 -30.96
CA GLN A 510 2.33 -13.70 -30.27
C GLN A 510 2.66 -12.24 -30.60
N GLU A 511 3.10 -11.46 -29.62
CA GLU A 511 3.50 -10.06 -29.81
C GLU A 511 4.71 -9.68 -28.97
N THR A 512 5.40 -8.60 -29.36
CA THR A 512 6.48 -8.00 -28.57
C THR A 512 6.03 -7.81 -27.12
N CYS A 513 6.70 -8.48 -26.18
CA CYS A 513 6.34 -8.45 -24.77
C CYS A 513 6.34 -7.01 -24.22
N PRO A 514 5.40 -6.65 -23.32
CA PRO A 514 5.53 -5.43 -22.55
C PRO A 514 6.87 -5.45 -21.79
N LYS A 515 7.60 -4.34 -21.94
CA LYS A 515 8.70 -3.97 -21.03
C LYS A 515 8.11 -3.84 -19.61
N LYS A 516 8.97 -4.05 -18.60
CA LYS A 516 8.55 -4.03 -17.19
C LYS A 516 7.82 -2.73 -16.85
#